data_AF-A0A833VZ22-F1
#
_entry.id   AF-A0A833VZ22-F1
#
_cell.length_a   1.000
_cell.length_b   1.000
_cell.length_c   1.000
_cell.angle_alpha   90.00
_cell.angle_beta   90.00
_cell.angle_gamma   90.00
#
_symmetry.space_group_name_H-M   'P 1'
#
loop_
_entity.id
_entity.type
_entity.pdbx_description
1 polymer ?
#
loop_
_entity_poly.entity_id
_entity_poly.type
_entity_poly.pdbx_seq_one_letter_code
_entity_poly.pdbx_strand_id
1 'polypeptide(L)'
;MALLSQSLLLRPRSLPFFPVKRLTPLVQPLVHTTHTKGHDLSICHASSEASHSIPDLVELPIYPLPVVLFPGAVLPLQLWEFRYRIMMHTLLQTDLKFGVLFSNPMLSGTEHYSHQVGCVAEVVKHQRLVDGRFSIICKGLERFCIACIQRTKPYMVATVTRLEDRPPDPAQGDNLEKLASEVEGYMKNVIRLANRLEGKNQDNQNDDIEFRSGQLPTPFSFFVASNFEGAPSEQQELLEMDDTAARLEREIDMLKITINYIIAVLAVKDVFSSSP
;
A
#
# COMPACT_ATOMS: atom_id res chain seq x y z
N MET A 1 -21.18 16.01 25.19
CA MET A 1 -20.92 14.60 24.83
C MET A 1 -19.63 14.51 24.03
N ALA A 2 -18.57 15.01 24.64
CA ALA A 2 -17.17 14.95 24.24
C ALA A 2 -16.39 14.69 25.53
N LEU A 3 -15.25 14.00 25.40
CA LEU A 3 -14.06 13.93 26.28
C LEU A 3 -13.50 12.49 26.14
N LEU A 4 -12.47 12.26 25.32
CA LEU A 4 -11.05 12.41 25.66
C LEU A 4 -10.71 11.75 27.00
N SER A 5 -9.99 10.63 26.95
CA SER A 5 -9.03 10.28 28.00
C SER A 5 -7.71 9.91 27.33
N GLN A 6 -6.79 10.87 27.39
CA GLN A 6 -5.36 10.64 27.23
C GLN A 6 -4.87 9.82 28.42
N SER A 7 -4.00 8.84 28.17
CA SER A 7 -3.06 8.36 29.18
C SER A 7 -1.73 8.14 28.47
N LEU A 8 -0.87 9.13 28.64
CA LEU A 8 0.54 9.14 28.28
C LEU A 8 1.28 8.07 29.08
N LEU A 9 1.84 7.09 28.38
CA LEU A 9 3.09 6.42 28.80
C LEU A 9 4.02 6.48 27.59
N LEU A 10 5.01 7.36 27.70
CA LEU A 10 6.28 7.42 26.97
C LEU A 10 6.32 6.56 25.70
N ARG A 11 5.98 7.15 24.54
CA ARG A 11 6.28 6.55 23.24
C ARG A 11 7.77 6.75 22.94
N PRO A 12 8.62 5.71 22.96
CA PRO A 12 9.90 5.80 22.27
C PRO A 12 9.60 5.99 20.77
N ARG A 13 10.56 6.52 20.01
CA ARG A 13 10.48 6.69 18.55
C ARG A 13 9.63 5.59 17.89
N SER A 14 8.62 6.04 17.15
CA SER A 14 7.66 5.30 16.33
C SER A 14 8.19 3.96 15.83
N LEU A 15 7.93 2.89 16.58
CA LEU A 15 8.12 1.53 16.08
C LEU A 15 6.88 1.15 15.25
N PRO A 16 7.07 0.45 14.12
CA PRO A 16 5.97 -0.05 13.31
C PRO A 16 5.04 -0.92 14.14
N PHE A 17 3.76 -0.57 14.13
CA PHE A 17 2.72 -1.31 14.82
C PHE A 17 1.83 -2.01 13.79
N PHE A 18 1.74 -3.33 13.86
CA PHE A 18 0.89 -4.12 12.98
C PHE A 18 -0.45 -4.39 13.69
N PRO A 19 -1.56 -3.77 13.29
CA PRO A 19 -2.84 -3.94 13.95
C PRO A 19 -3.62 -5.11 13.37
N VAL A 20 -4.18 -5.91 14.27
CA VAL A 20 -4.96 -7.12 13.95
C VAL A 20 -6.31 -6.81 13.25
N LYS A 21 -6.79 -5.56 13.28
CA LYS A 21 -8.20 -5.22 12.96
C LYS A 21 -8.57 -5.19 11.46
N ARG A 22 -7.64 -5.37 10.52
CA ARG A 22 -7.90 -5.24 9.06
C ARG A 22 -7.68 -6.50 8.23
N LEU A 23 -7.51 -7.66 8.86
CA LEU A 23 -7.20 -8.91 8.17
C LEU A 23 -8.45 -9.63 7.62
N THR A 24 -9.33 -8.90 6.92
CA THR A 24 -10.46 -9.51 6.21
C THR A 24 -10.10 -9.74 4.74
N PRO A 25 -10.14 -10.98 4.22
CA PRO A 25 -9.88 -11.25 2.81
C PRO A 25 -11.04 -10.70 1.95
N LEU A 26 -10.71 -9.87 0.96
CA LEU A 26 -11.64 -9.45 -0.08
C LEU A 26 -11.58 -10.45 -1.24
N VAL A 27 -12.46 -11.45 -1.22
CA VAL A 27 -12.73 -12.32 -2.37
C VAL A 27 -14.01 -11.85 -3.05
N GLN A 28 -13.93 -11.48 -4.33
CA GLN A 28 -14.95 -11.72 -5.35
C GLN A 28 -14.42 -11.34 -6.75
N PRO A 29 -14.47 -12.26 -7.75
CA PRO A 29 -14.17 -11.92 -9.13
C PRO A 29 -15.44 -11.43 -9.85
N LEU A 30 -15.33 -10.30 -10.55
CA LEU A 30 -16.31 -9.84 -11.54
C LEU A 30 -15.81 -10.25 -12.94
N VAL A 31 -16.54 -11.19 -13.54
CA VAL A 31 -16.35 -11.64 -14.92
C VAL A 31 -17.04 -10.63 -15.85
N HIS A 32 -16.29 -10.04 -16.78
CA HIS A 32 -16.87 -9.44 -17.98
C HIS A 32 -16.18 -9.97 -19.23
N THR A 33 -16.94 -10.76 -19.98
CA THR A 33 -16.65 -11.17 -21.36
C THR A 33 -16.88 -10.00 -22.30
N THR A 34 -15.91 -9.67 -23.15
CA THR A 34 -16.18 -9.00 -24.42
C THR A 34 -15.43 -9.67 -25.56
N HIS A 35 -16.14 -9.73 -26.68
CA HIS A 35 -15.89 -10.49 -27.88
C HIS A 35 -15.72 -9.47 -29.00
N THR A 36 -14.60 -9.48 -29.73
CA THR A 36 -14.56 -8.82 -31.05
C THR A 36 -13.49 -9.41 -31.97
N LYS A 37 -13.90 -9.53 -33.23
CA LYS A 37 -13.28 -10.18 -34.39
C LYS A 37 -12.00 -9.49 -34.86
N GLY A 38 -11.13 -10.29 -35.48
CA GLY A 38 -9.90 -9.85 -36.14
C GLY A 38 -10.10 -9.13 -37.47
N HIS A 39 -8.99 -8.62 -37.98
CA HIS A 39 -8.76 -8.29 -39.38
C HIS A 39 -7.24 -8.41 -39.66
N ASP A 40 -6.90 -9.19 -40.68
CA ASP A 40 -5.59 -9.29 -41.31
C ASP A 40 -5.13 -7.94 -41.87
N LEU A 41 -3.80 -7.68 -41.83
CA LEU A 41 -3.08 -7.11 -42.97
C LEU A 41 -1.55 -7.09 -42.78
N SER A 42 -0.90 -7.84 -43.67
CA SER A 42 0.32 -7.55 -44.44
C SER A 42 1.65 -7.18 -43.75
N ILE A 43 2.65 -7.99 -44.11
CA ILE A 43 4.09 -7.85 -43.90
C ILE A 43 4.66 -6.70 -44.75
N CYS A 44 5.51 -5.88 -44.14
CA CYS A 44 6.53 -5.07 -44.83
C CYS A 44 7.83 -5.12 -44.00
N HIS A 45 8.90 -5.66 -44.59
CA HIS A 45 10.28 -5.53 -44.08
C HIS A 45 10.79 -4.10 -44.29
N ALA A 46 11.45 -3.51 -43.30
CA ALA A 46 12.79 -2.92 -43.44
C ALA A 46 13.26 -2.20 -42.15
N SER A 47 14.55 -2.40 -41.87
CA SER A 47 15.46 -1.51 -41.14
C SER A 47 15.46 -1.55 -39.61
N SER A 48 16.42 -2.34 -39.14
CA SER A 48 17.08 -2.29 -37.84
C SER A 48 17.55 -0.87 -37.48
N GLU A 49 16.92 -0.25 -36.50
CA GLU A 49 17.52 0.76 -35.63
C GLU A 49 17.13 0.44 -34.18
N ALA A 50 18.12 0.33 -33.30
CA ALA A 50 17.96 0.00 -31.90
C ALA A 50 17.12 1.09 -31.21
N SER A 51 15.84 0.81 -30.96
CA SER A 51 14.97 1.65 -30.15
C SER A 51 15.34 1.44 -28.69
N HIS A 52 16.03 2.41 -28.10
CA HIS A 52 15.87 2.65 -26.67
C HIS A 52 14.41 3.09 -26.47
N SER A 53 13.56 2.14 -26.08
CA SER A 53 12.16 2.38 -25.79
C SER A 53 12.06 3.51 -24.77
N ILE A 54 11.53 4.66 -25.19
CA ILE A 54 11.10 5.71 -24.27
C ILE A 54 10.13 5.01 -23.31
N PRO A 55 10.36 5.05 -21.98
CA PRO A 55 9.44 4.42 -21.05
C PRO A 55 8.03 4.97 -21.30
N ASP A 56 6.98 4.17 -21.06
CA ASP A 56 5.60 4.60 -21.22
C ASP A 56 5.29 5.75 -20.24
N LEU A 57 5.59 6.98 -20.67
CA LEU A 57 5.37 8.20 -19.93
C LEU A 57 3.88 8.56 -20.03
N VAL A 58 3.19 8.57 -18.89
CA VAL A 58 1.76 8.88 -18.81
C VAL A 58 1.56 10.11 -17.94
N GLU A 59 0.70 11.04 -18.38
CA GLU A 59 0.27 12.15 -17.52
C GLU A 59 -0.78 11.67 -16.50
N LEU A 60 -0.50 11.89 -15.23
CA LEU A 60 -1.33 11.42 -14.13
C LEU A 60 -1.63 12.56 -13.15
N PRO A 61 -2.91 12.81 -12.79
CA PRO A 61 -3.25 13.66 -11.66
C PRO A 61 -2.65 13.09 -10.38
N ILE A 62 -1.94 13.90 -9.59
CA ILE A 62 -1.28 13.48 -8.36
C ILE A 62 -2.00 14.07 -7.15
N TYR A 63 -2.28 13.22 -6.18
CA TYR A 63 -2.81 13.57 -4.87
C TYR A 63 -1.77 13.24 -3.79
N PRO A 64 -1.01 14.25 -3.31
CA PRO A 64 -0.14 14.11 -2.16
C PRO A 64 -0.94 13.86 -0.88
N LEU A 65 -0.65 12.77 -0.17
CA LEU A 65 -1.33 12.37 1.08
C LEU A 65 -0.30 11.95 2.15
N PRO A 66 -0.61 12.09 3.44
CA PRO A 66 0.23 11.59 4.54
C PRO A 66 0.06 10.06 4.74
N VAL A 67 -0.20 9.31 3.67
CA VAL A 67 -0.38 7.85 3.67
C VAL A 67 0.35 7.25 2.48
N VAL A 68 0.87 6.04 2.65
CA VAL A 68 1.45 5.25 1.56
C VAL A 68 0.38 4.30 1.03
N LEU A 69 0.08 4.36 -0.26
CA LEU A 69 -0.85 3.43 -0.91
C LEU A 69 -0.06 2.30 -1.57
N PHE A 70 -0.51 1.06 -1.37
CA PHE A 70 0.08 -0.13 -1.98
C PHE A 70 -0.83 -0.72 -3.07
N PRO A 71 -0.27 -1.43 -4.06
CA PRO A 71 -1.04 -2.29 -4.95
C PRO A 71 -1.97 -3.24 -4.19
N GLY A 72 -3.23 -3.32 -4.63
CA GLY A 72 -4.27 -4.14 -4.02
C GLY A 72 -4.94 -3.54 -2.77
N ALA A 73 -4.31 -2.56 -2.10
CA ALA A 73 -4.85 -1.95 -0.89
C ALA A 73 -6.05 -1.03 -1.18
N VAL A 74 -6.99 -0.94 -0.25
CA VAL A 74 -8.19 -0.11 -0.36
C VAL A 74 -8.03 1.17 0.47
N LEU A 75 -8.27 2.32 -0.15
CA LEU A 75 -8.13 3.63 0.46
C LEU A 75 -9.45 4.42 0.37
N PRO A 76 -10.21 4.53 1.48
CA PRO A 76 -11.35 5.44 1.54
C PRO A 76 -10.88 6.89 1.74
N LEU A 77 -11.44 7.82 0.96
CA LEU A 77 -11.11 9.25 1.03
C LEU A 77 -12.36 10.13 1.04
N GLN A 78 -12.23 11.28 1.69
CA GLN A 78 -13.17 12.38 1.56
C GLN A 78 -12.46 13.56 0.91
N LEU A 79 -12.96 14.02 -0.23
CA LEU A 79 -12.41 15.16 -0.96
C LEU A 79 -13.07 16.45 -0.48
N TRP A 80 -12.46 17.08 0.52
CA TRP A 80 -12.96 18.31 1.13
C TRP A 80 -12.38 19.57 0.46
N GLU A 81 -11.12 19.56 0.04
CA GLU A 81 -10.49 20.71 -0.62
C GLU A 81 -10.98 20.92 -2.05
N PHE A 82 -11.21 22.18 -2.43
CA PHE A 82 -11.75 22.55 -3.74
C PHE A 82 -10.91 22.02 -4.92
N ARG A 83 -9.58 22.06 -4.81
CA ARG A 83 -8.67 21.53 -5.84
C ARG A 83 -8.90 20.06 -6.19
N TYR A 84 -9.15 19.22 -5.18
CA TYR A 84 -9.39 17.79 -5.40
C TYR A 84 -10.83 17.50 -5.83
N ARG A 85 -11.79 18.40 -5.53
CA ARG A 85 -13.13 18.35 -6.14
C ARG A 85 -13.04 18.60 -7.65
N ILE A 86 -12.23 19.57 -8.09
CA ILE A 86 -11.97 19.81 -9.52
C ILE A 86 -11.29 18.57 -10.13
N MET A 87 -10.28 18.01 -9.46
CA MET A 87 -9.63 16.77 -9.91
C MET A 87 -10.66 15.66 -10.14
N MET A 88 -11.57 15.44 -9.18
CA MET A 88 -12.62 14.44 -9.31
C MET A 88 -13.55 14.67 -10.50
N HIS A 89 -13.89 15.93 -10.81
CA HIS A 89 -14.66 16.25 -12.02
C HIS A 89 -13.91 15.89 -13.31
N THR A 90 -12.59 16.07 -13.35
CA THR A 90 -11.76 15.56 -14.46
C THR A 90 -11.78 14.04 -14.51
N LEU A 91 -11.59 13.37 -13.37
CA LEU A 91 -11.56 11.90 -13.29
C LEU A 91 -12.87 11.23 -13.75
N LEU A 92 -14.02 11.87 -13.50
CA LEU A 92 -15.33 11.39 -13.96
C LEU A 92 -15.49 11.41 -15.49
N GLN A 93 -14.61 12.10 -16.21
CA GLN A 93 -14.61 12.21 -17.67
C GLN A 93 -13.48 11.41 -18.32
N THR A 94 -12.60 10.81 -17.52
CA THR A 94 -11.45 10.02 -17.95
C THR A 94 -11.53 8.60 -17.36
N ASP A 95 -10.41 8.04 -16.91
CA ASP A 95 -10.29 6.65 -16.49
C ASP A 95 -10.45 6.43 -14.98
N LEU A 96 -10.93 7.43 -14.23
CA LEU A 96 -11.08 7.36 -12.77
C LEU A 96 -9.78 7.01 -12.01
N LYS A 97 -8.62 7.27 -12.63
CA LYS A 97 -7.28 6.97 -12.09
C LYS A 97 -6.52 8.23 -11.73
N PHE A 98 -5.83 8.18 -10.59
CA PHE A 98 -4.93 9.24 -10.14
C PHE A 98 -3.78 8.63 -9.33
N GLY A 99 -2.65 9.33 -9.21
CA GLY A 99 -1.52 8.89 -8.40
C GLY A 99 -1.66 9.33 -6.96
N VAL A 100 -1.50 8.40 -6.01
CA VAL A 100 -1.29 8.72 -4.61
C VAL A 100 0.20 8.76 -4.35
N LEU A 101 0.66 9.88 -3.80
CA LEU A 101 2.05 10.11 -3.47
C LEU A 101 2.18 10.39 -1.98
N PHE A 102 3.09 9.70 -1.30
CA PHE A 102 3.34 9.98 0.10
C PHE A 102 3.95 11.38 0.25
N SER A 103 3.34 12.19 1.12
CA SER A 103 3.79 13.53 1.44
C SER A 103 3.89 13.69 2.93
N ASN A 104 5.10 14.00 3.41
CA ASN A 104 5.31 14.38 4.79
C ASN A 104 4.87 15.84 4.96
N PRO A 105 3.84 16.14 5.79
CA PRO A 105 3.34 17.50 5.98
C PRO A 105 4.38 18.45 6.60
N MET A 106 5.47 17.93 7.17
CA MET A 106 6.60 18.74 7.67
C MET A 106 7.52 19.24 6.55
N LEU A 107 7.48 18.62 5.36
CA LEU A 107 8.25 19.06 4.20
C LEU A 107 7.43 20.03 3.38
N SER A 108 8.02 21.18 3.07
CA SER A 108 7.38 22.23 2.25
C SER A 108 8.03 22.30 0.88
N GLY A 109 7.24 22.66 -0.14
CA GLY A 109 7.71 22.79 -1.51
C GLY A 109 7.48 21.55 -2.37
N THR A 110 7.60 21.72 -3.68
CA THR A 110 7.34 20.65 -4.66
C THR A 110 8.58 19.91 -5.13
N GLU A 111 9.76 20.42 -4.77
CA GLU A 111 11.06 19.88 -5.20
C GLU A 111 11.30 18.46 -4.68
N HIS A 112 10.74 18.15 -3.51
CA HIS A 112 10.83 16.81 -2.90
C HIS A 112 10.03 15.73 -3.63
N TYR A 113 9.12 16.10 -4.54
CA TYR A 113 8.26 15.12 -5.24
C TYR A 113 8.93 14.52 -6.49
N SER A 114 10.06 15.06 -6.96
CA SER A 114 10.77 14.48 -8.11
C SER A 114 11.35 13.11 -7.75
N HIS A 115 11.23 12.14 -8.66
CA HIS A 115 11.70 10.76 -8.46
C HIS A 115 11.06 10.01 -7.29
N GLN A 116 9.98 10.55 -6.71
CA GLN A 116 9.25 9.82 -5.69
C GLN A 116 8.40 8.72 -6.31
N VAL A 117 8.32 7.61 -5.58
CA VAL A 117 7.46 6.47 -5.91
C VAL A 117 6.11 6.64 -5.24
N GLY A 118 5.06 6.43 -6.02
CA GLY A 118 3.68 6.39 -5.54
C GLY A 118 2.93 5.19 -6.09
N CYS A 119 1.63 5.14 -5.84
CA CYS A 119 0.75 4.10 -6.38
C CYS A 119 -0.44 4.71 -7.09
N VAL A 120 -0.76 4.18 -8.28
CA VAL A 120 -1.95 4.52 -9.04
C VAL A 120 -3.17 4.01 -8.25
N ALA A 121 -4.07 4.93 -7.93
CA ALA A 121 -5.34 4.66 -7.32
C ALA A 121 -6.45 4.73 -8.37
N GLU A 122 -7.27 3.68 -8.45
CA GLU A 122 -8.51 3.66 -9.22
C GLU A 122 -9.69 3.90 -8.29
N VAL A 123 -10.59 4.82 -8.65
CA VAL A 123 -11.82 5.06 -7.91
C VAL A 123 -12.83 3.95 -8.22
N VAL A 124 -13.02 3.03 -7.27
CA VAL A 124 -13.97 1.91 -7.41
C VAL A 124 -15.39 2.26 -6.96
N LYS A 125 -15.55 3.29 -6.11
CA LYS A 125 -16.85 3.81 -5.69
C LYS A 125 -16.73 5.31 -5.42
N HIS A 126 -17.73 6.08 -5.85
CA HIS A 126 -17.81 7.49 -5.52
C HIS A 126 -19.25 7.91 -5.19
N GLN A 127 -19.37 8.88 -4.28
CA GLN A 127 -20.64 9.52 -3.92
C GLN A 127 -20.41 11.03 -3.80
N ARG A 128 -21.19 11.81 -4.56
CA ARG A 128 -21.23 13.27 -4.39
C ARG A 128 -22.16 13.60 -3.23
N LEU A 129 -21.67 14.41 -2.30
CA LEU A 129 -22.41 14.90 -1.14
C LEU A 129 -23.16 16.19 -1.49
N VAL A 130 -24.16 16.53 -0.66
CA VAL A 130 -25.06 17.68 -0.88
C VAL A 130 -24.33 19.04 -0.94
N ASP A 131 -23.17 19.15 -0.31
CA ASP A 131 -22.32 20.34 -0.28
C ASP A 131 -21.22 20.34 -1.37
N GLY A 132 -21.33 19.42 -2.33
CA GLY A 132 -20.39 19.27 -3.43
C GLY A 132 -19.06 18.62 -3.07
N ARG A 133 -18.89 18.09 -1.84
CA ARG A 133 -17.77 17.19 -1.51
C ARG A 133 -17.97 15.82 -2.17
N PHE A 134 -16.91 15.05 -2.24
CA PHE A 134 -16.97 13.64 -2.64
C PHE A 134 -16.52 12.73 -1.50
N SER A 135 -17.21 11.61 -1.33
CA SER A 135 -16.69 10.45 -0.63
C SER A 135 -16.37 9.38 -1.66
N ILE A 136 -15.14 8.88 -1.65
CA ILE A 136 -14.66 7.89 -2.62
C ILE A 136 -14.02 6.71 -1.90
N ILE A 137 -14.06 5.55 -2.54
CA ILE A 137 -13.27 4.38 -2.21
C ILE A 137 -12.37 4.12 -3.41
N CYS A 138 -11.07 4.02 -3.16
CA CYS A 138 -10.08 3.73 -4.18
C CYS A 138 -9.41 2.39 -3.92
N LYS A 139 -8.91 1.75 -4.97
CA LYS A 139 -8.04 0.57 -4.90
C LYS A 139 -6.69 0.91 -5.54
N GLY A 140 -5.59 0.58 -4.86
CA GLY A 140 -4.25 0.66 -5.44
C GLY A 140 -4.09 -0.38 -6.55
N LEU A 141 -3.51 0.04 -7.68
CA LEU A 141 -3.30 -0.81 -8.85
C LEU A 141 -1.83 -1.17 -9.01
N GLU A 142 -1.01 -0.19 -9.38
CA GLU A 142 0.40 -0.37 -9.72
C GLU A 142 1.21 0.79 -9.19
N ARG A 143 2.52 0.60 -9.10
CA ARG A 143 3.44 1.65 -8.66
C ARG A 143 3.91 2.47 -9.84
N PHE A 144 4.24 3.72 -9.56
CA PHE A 144 4.82 4.64 -10.53
C PHE A 144 5.95 5.42 -9.90
N CYS A 145 6.85 5.94 -10.72
CA CYS A 145 7.86 6.92 -10.35
C CYS A 145 7.56 8.24 -11.07
N ILE A 146 7.71 9.37 -10.37
CA ILE A 146 7.56 10.70 -10.98
C ILE A 146 8.76 10.99 -11.87
N ALA A 147 8.52 11.14 -13.17
CA ALA A 147 9.53 11.59 -14.12
C ALA A 147 9.63 13.12 -14.12
N CYS A 148 8.49 13.83 -14.16
CA CYS A 148 8.47 15.30 -14.16
C CYS A 148 7.13 15.85 -13.66
N ILE A 149 7.16 16.95 -12.89
CA ILE A 149 5.96 17.68 -12.49
C ILE A 149 5.58 18.66 -13.59
N GLN A 150 4.43 18.45 -14.22
CA GLN A 150 3.94 19.29 -15.33
C GLN A 150 3.25 20.57 -14.82
N ARG A 151 2.40 20.43 -13.79
CA ARG A 151 1.70 21.55 -13.17
C ARG A 151 1.32 21.26 -11.73
N THR A 152 1.14 22.31 -10.93
CA THR A 152 0.81 22.22 -9.49
C THR A 152 -0.58 22.76 -9.15
N LYS A 153 -1.17 23.56 -10.05
CA LYS A 153 -2.50 24.17 -9.91
C LYS A 153 -3.45 23.71 -11.03
N PRO A 154 -4.76 23.62 -10.75
CA PRO A 154 -5.40 23.70 -9.42
C PRO A 154 -5.00 22.53 -8.50
N TYR A 155 -4.70 21.38 -9.10
CA TYR A 155 -4.09 20.20 -8.47
C TYR A 155 -2.82 19.80 -9.24
N MET A 156 -2.01 18.92 -8.65
CA MET A 156 -0.75 18.49 -9.24
C MET A 156 -1.00 17.51 -10.39
N VAL A 157 -0.25 17.65 -11.48
CA VAL A 157 -0.14 16.64 -12.55
C VAL A 157 1.32 16.42 -12.81
N ALA A 158 1.69 15.15 -12.92
CA ALA A 158 3.04 14.73 -13.25
C ALA A 158 3.00 13.75 -14.41
N THR A 159 4.08 13.75 -15.19
CA THR A 159 4.36 12.63 -16.07
C THR A 159 5.08 11.57 -15.24
N VAL A 160 4.59 10.35 -15.32
CA VAL A 160 5.06 9.22 -14.51
C VAL A 160 5.48 8.06 -15.39
N THR A 161 6.38 7.24 -14.88
CA THR A 161 6.73 5.95 -15.47
C THR A 161 6.25 4.84 -14.55
N ARG A 162 5.79 3.72 -15.12
CA ARG A 162 5.43 2.54 -14.35
C ARG A 162 6.66 1.97 -13.65
N LEU A 163 6.50 1.53 -12.39
CA LEU A 163 7.54 0.84 -11.63
C LEU A 163 7.14 -0.62 -11.42
N GLU A 164 7.79 -1.50 -12.17
CA GLU A 164 7.62 -2.95 -12.08
C GLU A 164 8.65 -3.58 -11.15
N ASP A 165 8.30 -4.69 -10.51
CA ASP A 165 9.29 -5.49 -9.80
C ASP A 165 10.23 -6.15 -10.80
N ARG A 166 11.52 -6.27 -10.43
CA ARG A 166 12.47 -7.06 -11.19
C ARG A 166 11.96 -8.50 -11.24
N PRO A 167 11.94 -9.13 -12.42
CA PRO A 167 11.47 -10.51 -12.54
C PRO A 167 12.32 -11.39 -11.62
N PRO A 168 11.70 -12.23 -10.79
CA PRO A 168 12.46 -13.08 -9.89
C PRO A 168 13.31 -14.05 -10.69
N ASP A 169 14.54 -14.29 -10.23
CA ASP A 169 15.38 -15.32 -10.80
C ASP A 169 14.65 -16.67 -10.69
N PRO A 170 14.45 -17.42 -11.79
CA PRO A 170 13.78 -18.71 -11.75
C PRO A 170 14.43 -19.71 -10.79
N ALA A 171 15.72 -19.57 -10.48
CA ALA A 171 16.40 -20.37 -9.46
C ALA A 171 15.96 -20.04 -8.01
N GLN A 172 15.32 -18.88 -7.79
CA GLN A 172 14.87 -18.39 -6.49
C GLN A 172 13.38 -18.60 -6.23
N GLY A 173 12.63 -19.24 -7.13
CA GLY A 173 11.18 -19.46 -6.97
C GLY A 173 10.81 -20.15 -5.65
N ASP A 174 11.48 -21.26 -5.34
CA ASP A 174 11.30 -21.98 -4.06
C ASP A 174 11.76 -21.15 -2.85
N ASN A 175 12.66 -20.19 -3.04
CA ASN A 175 13.13 -19.31 -1.96
C ASN A 175 12.08 -18.25 -1.60
N LEU A 176 11.43 -17.66 -2.61
CA LEU A 176 10.36 -16.67 -2.39
C LEU A 176 9.17 -17.26 -1.66
N GLU A 177 8.79 -18.48 -2.00
CA GLU A 177 7.72 -19.22 -1.33
C GLU A 177 8.03 -19.47 0.16
N LYS A 178 9.29 -19.80 0.47
CA LYS A 178 9.75 -19.97 1.86
C LYS A 178 9.72 -18.65 2.62
N LEU A 179 10.25 -17.57 2.04
CA LEU A 179 10.23 -16.24 2.64
C LEU A 179 8.80 -15.76 2.92
N ALA A 180 7.89 -15.93 1.95
CA ALA A 180 6.47 -15.58 2.13
C ALA A 180 5.82 -16.38 3.28
N SER A 181 6.12 -17.68 3.36
CA SER A 181 5.62 -18.54 4.45
C SER A 181 6.19 -18.14 5.81
N GLU A 182 7.46 -17.72 5.86
CA GLU A 182 8.11 -17.21 7.08
C GLU A 182 7.46 -15.89 7.54
N VAL A 183 7.23 -14.94 6.62
CA VAL A 183 6.50 -13.70 6.90
C VAL A 183 5.11 -14.00 7.48
N GLU A 184 4.36 -14.93 6.88
CA GLU A 184 3.04 -15.34 7.37
C GLU A 184 3.11 -15.89 8.80
N GLY A 185 4.12 -16.71 9.11
CA GLY A 185 4.37 -17.21 10.46
C GLY A 185 4.63 -16.10 11.47
N TYR A 186 5.43 -15.09 11.09
CA TYR A 186 5.68 -13.92 11.93
C TYR A 186 4.42 -13.06 12.14
N MET A 187 3.59 -12.88 11.12
CA MET A 187 2.31 -12.18 11.26
C MET A 187 1.37 -12.90 12.25
N LYS A 188 1.23 -14.23 12.13
CA LYS A 188 0.46 -15.05 13.08
C LYS A 188 0.95 -14.85 14.51
N ASN A 189 2.28 -14.80 14.71
CA ASN A 189 2.87 -14.54 16.01
C ASN A 189 2.56 -13.14 16.55
N VAL A 190 2.66 -12.09 15.72
CA VAL A 190 2.30 -10.73 16.12
C VAL A 190 0.84 -10.66 16.57
N ILE A 191 -0.08 -11.25 15.80
CA ILE A 191 -1.52 -11.26 16.11
C ILE A 191 -1.79 -11.98 17.43
N ARG A 192 -1.21 -13.17 17.61
CA ARG A 192 -1.34 -13.94 18.85
C ARG A 192 -0.86 -13.15 20.06
N LEU A 193 0.29 -12.47 19.95
CA LEU A 193 0.85 -11.67 21.04
C LEU A 193 0.03 -10.38 21.31
N ALA A 194 -0.44 -9.71 20.26
CA ALA A 194 -1.29 -8.53 20.38
C ALA A 194 -2.63 -8.86 21.05
N ASN A 195 -3.27 -9.98 20.69
CA ASN A 195 -4.50 -10.44 21.33
C ASN A 195 -4.30 -10.73 22.83
N ARG A 196 -3.18 -11.36 23.20
CA ARG A 196 -2.80 -11.55 24.61
C ARG A 196 -2.63 -10.22 25.34
N LEU A 197 -2.01 -9.23 24.69
CA LEU A 197 -1.81 -7.89 25.27
C LEU A 197 -3.14 -7.18 25.55
N GLU A 198 -4.11 -7.33 24.64
CA GLU A 198 -5.47 -6.80 24.80
C GLU A 198 -6.32 -7.57 25.83
N GLY A 199 -5.81 -8.68 26.39
CA GLY A 199 -6.56 -9.52 27.33
C GLY A 199 -7.69 -10.32 26.67
N LYS A 200 -7.65 -10.44 25.34
CA LYS A 200 -8.57 -11.30 24.58
C LYS A 200 -8.06 -12.73 24.63
N ASN A 201 -8.47 -13.47 25.64
CA ASN A 201 -8.30 -14.92 25.71
C ASN A 201 -9.27 -15.56 24.71
N GLN A 202 -8.87 -15.67 23.45
CA GLN A 202 -9.55 -16.58 22.54
C GLN A 202 -8.73 -17.87 22.46
N ASP A 203 -9.25 -18.90 23.12
CA ASP A 203 -8.84 -20.28 22.90
C ASP A 203 -9.10 -20.63 21.41
N ASN A 204 -8.04 -21.00 20.70
CA ASN A 204 -8.05 -21.88 19.53
C ASN A 204 -8.75 -21.45 18.21
N GLN A 205 -8.91 -20.17 17.87
CA GLN A 205 -9.46 -19.77 16.54
C GLN A 205 -8.52 -18.97 15.62
N ASN A 206 -7.30 -18.65 16.05
CA ASN A 206 -6.38 -17.83 15.22
C ASN A 206 -5.44 -18.64 14.32
N ASP A 207 -5.30 -19.96 14.55
CA ASP A 207 -4.36 -20.79 13.77
C ASP A 207 -4.87 -21.05 12.34
N ASP A 208 -6.19 -20.96 12.12
CA ASP A 208 -6.85 -21.17 10.82
C ASP A 208 -6.90 -19.91 9.94
N ILE A 209 -6.35 -18.77 10.38
CA ILE A 209 -6.33 -17.57 9.53
C ILE A 209 -5.24 -17.74 8.47
N GLU A 210 -5.66 -18.06 7.25
CA GLU A 210 -4.81 -18.11 6.07
C GLU A 210 -4.70 -16.71 5.46
N PHE A 211 -3.61 -16.00 5.76
CA PHE A 211 -3.41 -14.62 5.28
C PHE A 211 -3.10 -14.59 3.80
N ARG A 212 -2.34 -15.59 3.36
CA ARG A 212 -1.88 -15.65 1.99
C ARG A 212 -2.98 -16.07 1.04
N SER A 213 -3.93 -16.93 1.46
CA SER A 213 -5.09 -17.38 0.66
C SER A 213 -4.71 -17.74 -0.79
N GLY A 214 -3.58 -18.44 -0.99
CA GLY A 214 -3.05 -18.79 -2.32
C GLY A 214 -2.43 -17.65 -3.16
N GLN A 215 -2.17 -16.47 -2.58
CA GLN A 215 -1.50 -15.37 -3.26
C GLN A 215 -0.04 -15.68 -3.61
N LEU A 216 0.43 -15.14 -4.74
CA LEU A 216 1.84 -15.16 -5.10
C LEU A 216 2.67 -14.30 -4.11
N PRO A 217 3.98 -14.58 -3.93
CA PRO A 217 4.83 -13.86 -2.98
C PRO A 217 4.86 -12.33 -3.19
N THR A 218 4.87 -11.87 -4.44
CA THR A 218 4.91 -10.44 -4.77
C THR A 218 3.66 -9.67 -4.31
N PRO A 219 2.43 -10.02 -4.72
CA PRO A 219 1.21 -9.42 -4.14
C PRO A 219 1.12 -9.54 -2.62
N PHE A 220 1.57 -10.67 -2.07
CA PHE A 220 1.54 -10.90 -0.63
C PHE A 220 2.45 -9.89 0.10
N SER A 221 3.67 -9.65 -0.38
CA SER A 221 4.56 -8.62 0.19
C SER A 221 3.89 -7.23 0.25
N PHE A 222 3.23 -6.78 -0.83
CA PHE A 222 2.52 -5.49 -0.81
C PHE A 222 1.36 -5.47 0.18
N PHE A 223 0.65 -6.58 0.34
CA PHE A 223 -0.36 -6.72 1.37
C PHE A 223 0.24 -6.57 2.77
N VAL A 224 1.32 -7.29 3.07
CA VAL A 224 2.00 -7.22 4.38
C VAL A 224 2.50 -5.80 4.64
N ALA A 225 3.20 -5.19 3.68
CA ALA A 225 3.69 -3.82 3.75
C ALA A 225 2.57 -2.79 4.05
N SER A 226 1.39 -2.98 3.47
CA SER A 226 0.24 -2.08 3.71
C SER A 226 -0.32 -2.11 5.13
N ASN A 227 0.00 -3.15 5.91
CA ASN A 227 -0.52 -3.35 7.27
C ASN A 227 0.42 -2.83 8.39
N PHE A 228 1.61 -2.28 8.07
CA PHE A 228 2.45 -1.60 9.07
C PHE A 228 1.91 -0.20 9.39
N GLU A 229 0.98 -0.12 10.34
CA GLU A 229 0.42 1.16 10.79
C GLU A 229 1.44 2.01 11.58
N GLY A 230 1.35 3.33 11.39
CA GLY A 230 2.19 4.30 12.11
C GLY A 230 3.65 4.34 11.65
N ALA A 231 3.98 3.65 10.55
CA ALA A 231 5.34 3.53 10.01
C ALA A 231 5.41 3.98 8.54
N PRO A 232 5.02 5.23 8.22
CA PRO A 232 4.95 5.67 6.84
C PRO A 232 6.33 5.70 6.15
N SER A 233 7.42 5.88 6.91
CA SER A 233 8.77 5.87 6.34
C SER A 233 9.16 4.46 5.89
N GLU A 234 8.88 3.46 6.72
CA GLU A 234 9.14 2.06 6.43
C GLU A 234 8.21 1.55 5.33
N GLN A 235 6.95 1.98 5.32
CA GLN A 235 6.03 1.71 4.22
C GLN A 235 6.53 2.30 2.90
N GLN A 236 7.04 3.53 2.93
CA GLN A 236 7.60 4.16 1.73
C GLN A 236 8.84 3.39 1.23
N GLU A 237 9.73 2.98 2.13
CA GLU A 237 10.88 2.11 1.83
C GLU A 237 10.41 0.83 1.12
N LEU A 238 9.45 0.10 1.69
CA LEU A 238 8.91 -1.15 1.12
C LEU A 238 8.24 -0.94 -0.25
N LEU A 239 7.57 0.20 -0.44
CA LEU A 239 6.94 0.55 -1.73
C LEU A 239 8.00 0.78 -2.82
N GLU A 240 9.13 1.39 -2.46
CA GLU A 240 10.24 1.72 -3.37
C GLU A 240 11.09 0.52 -3.78
N MET A 241 11.16 -0.53 -2.96
CA MET A 241 11.91 -1.75 -3.28
C MET A 241 11.37 -2.42 -4.55
N ASP A 242 12.24 -2.79 -5.48
CA ASP A 242 11.86 -3.48 -6.74
C ASP A 242 12.12 -4.99 -6.71
N ASP A 243 12.60 -5.50 -5.57
CA ASP A 243 12.97 -6.90 -5.35
C ASP A 243 12.02 -7.53 -4.35
N THR A 244 11.25 -8.53 -4.78
CA THR A 244 10.30 -9.21 -3.91
C THR A 244 11.01 -9.96 -2.77
N ALA A 245 12.17 -10.57 -3.01
CA ALA A 245 12.88 -11.31 -1.96
C ALA A 245 13.36 -10.35 -0.88
N ALA A 246 14.04 -9.27 -1.28
CA ALA A 246 14.52 -8.27 -0.35
C ALA A 246 13.37 -7.61 0.42
N ARG A 247 12.22 -7.36 -0.24
CA ARG A 247 11.03 -6.80 0.43
C ARG A 247 10.52 -7.74 1.52
N LEU A 248 10.38 -9.03 1.24
CA LEU A 248 9.96 -10.03 2.24
C LEU A 248 10.97 -10.14 3.39
N GLU A 249 12.27 -10.14 3.11
CA GLU A 249 13.31 -10.16 4.16
C GLU A 249 13.21 -8.91 5.06
N ARG A 250 13.01 -7.74 4.47
CA ARG A 250 12.81 -6.49 5.21
C ARG A 250 11.56 -6.54 6.09
N GLU A 251 10.48 -7.13 5.60
CA GLU A 251 9.25 -7.35 6.36
C GLU A 251 9.46 -8.30 7.55
N ILE A 252 10.22 -9.39 7.36
CA ILE A 252 10.61 -10.31 8.44
C ILE A 252 11.32 -9.56 9.55
N ASP A 253 12.30 -8.72 9.21
CA ASP A 253 13.05 -7.94 10.19
C ASP A 253 12.16 -6.97 10.97
N MET A 254 11.23 -6.30 10.28
CA MET A 254 10.24 -5.43 10.93
C MET A 254 9.35 -6.21 11.89
N LEU A 255 8.82 -7.35 11.46
CA LEU A 255 7.94 -8.17 12.29
C LEU A 255 8.66 -8.72 13.52
N LYS A 256 9.93 -9.14 13.39
CA LYS A 256 10.78 -9.54 14.53
C LYS A 256 10.91 -8.42 15.55
N ILE A 257 11.16 -7.18 15.11
CA ILE A 257 11.24 -6.01 15.98
C ILE A 257 9.89 -5.80 16.69
N THR A 258 8.78 -5.85 15.97
CA THR A 258 7.43 -5.70 16.54
C THR A 258 7.12 -6.78 17.58
N ILE A 259 7.47 -8.05 17.33
CA ILE A 259 7.31 -9.15 18.27
C ILE A 259 8.09 -8.89 19.56
N ASN A 260 9.37 -8.55 19.45
CA ASN A 260 10.22 -8.28 20.60
C ASN A 260 9.67 -7.12 21.44
N TYR A 261 9.15 -6.07 20.80
CA TYR A 261 8.48 -4.97 21.48
C TYR A 261 7.24 -5.45 22.25
N ILE A 262 6.34 -6.21 21.63
CA ILE A 262 5.13 -6.70 22.29
C ILE A 262 5.47 -7.61 23.48
N ILE A 263 6.48 -8.49 23.33
CA ILE A 263 6.96 -9.35 24.42
C ILE A 263 7.47 -8.50 25.60
N ALA A 264 8.26 -7.46 25.32
CA ALA A 264 8.74 -6.56 26.37
C ALA A 264 7.59 -5.83 27.09
N VAL A 265 6.59 -5.34 26.35
CA VAL A 265 5.41 -4.70 26.93
C VAL A 265 4.59 -5.68 27.78
N LEU A 266 4.41 -6.93 27.33
CA LEU A 266 3.73 -7.97 28.11
C LEU A 266 4.46 -8.27 29.42
N ALA A 267 5.79 -8.45 29.39
CA ALA A 267 6.58 -8.71 30.58
C ALA A 267 6.43 -7.59 31.63
N VAL A 268 6.40 -6.33 31.19
CA VAL A 268 6.16 -5.17 32.06
C VAL A 268 4.75 -5.22 32.66
N LYS A 269 3.73 -5.52 31.86
CA LYS A 269 2.34 -5.63 32.31
C LYS A 269 2.15 -6.73 33.37
N ASP A 270 2.82 -7.87 33.21
CA ASP A 270 2.74 -8.99 34.13
C ASP A 270 3.37 -8.64 35.50
N VAL A 271 4.45 -7.86 35.53
CA VAL A 271 5.07 -7.37 36.78
C VAL A 271 4.14 -6.41 37.54
N PHE A 272 3.49 -5.48 36.85
CA PHE A 272 2.62 -4.49 37.51
C PHE A 272 1.24 -5.03 37.90
N SER A 273 0.78 -6.12 37.28
CA SER A 273 -0.48 -6.79 37.63
C SER A 273 -0.35 -7.83 38.74
N SER A 274 0.89 -8.22 39.09
CA SER A 274 1.20 -9.19 40.15
C SER A 274 1.59 -8.56 41.50
N SER A 275 1.52 -7.22 41.61
CA SER A 275 1.71 -6.51 42.88
C SER A 275 0.38 -6.43 43.66
N PRO A 276 0.31 -6.90 44.93
CA PRO A 276 -0.91 -7.02 45.73
C PRO A 276 -1.48 -5.69 46.23
#